data_AF-A0A7V9NME4-F1
#
_entry.id   AF-A0A7V9NME4-F1
#
_cell.length_a   1.000
_cell.length_b   1.000
_cell.length_c   1.000
_cell.angle_alpha   90.00
_cell.angle_beta   90.00
_cell.angle_gamma   90.00
#
_symmetry.space_group_name_H-M   'P 1'
#
loop_
_entity.id
_entity.type
_entity.pdbx_description
1 polymer ?
#
loop_
_entity_poly.entity_id
_entity_poly.type
_entity_poly.pdbx_seq_one_letter_code
_entity_poly.pdbx_strand_id
1 'polypeptide(L)'
;QQKLVLKPNDDYGGHGIYIGWALPETEWEEAIKVALVDGDYLVQERVKTSKEKFPMLDEEGRWQMVEQLVDLDPLLFNGIVGSAFTRLSSSELANVSSGGGMVPTFVIRKKD
;
A
#
# COMPACT_ATOMS: atom_id res chain seq x y z
N GLN A 1 -5.96 5.76 -17.10
CA GLN A 1 -6.45 5.00 -15.94
C GLN A 1 -5.54 3.83 -15.52
N GLN A 2 -5.33 2.78 -16.32
CA GLN A 2 -4.68 1.51 -15.90
C GLN A 2 -3.26 1.59 -15.31
N LYS A 3 -2.60 2.73 -15.46
CA LYS A 3 -1.23 2.99 -14.99
C LYS A 3 -1.15 4.17 -14.02
N LEU A 4 -2.28 4.68 -13.52
CA LEU A 4 -2.29 5.94 -12.77
C LEU A 4 -2.94 5.75 -11.41
N VAL A 5 -2.45 6.51 -10.44
CA VAL A 5 -3.03 6.68 -9.10
C VAL A 5 -3.18 8.18 -8.86
N LEU A 6 -4.34 8.59 -8.34
CA LEU A 6 -4.53 9.94 -7.79
C LEU A 6 -4.34 9.89 -6.28
N LYS A 7 -3.59 10.84 -5.73
CA LYS A 7 -3.32 10.95 -4.28
C LYS A 7 -3.46 12.40 -3.83
N PRO A 8 -4.10 12.69 -2.69
CA PRO A 8 -4.01 14.01 -2.08
C PRO A 8 -2.56 14.34 -1.72
N ASN A 9 -2.16 15.61 -1.72
CA ASN A 9 -0.78 15.98 -1.36
C ASN A 9 -0.54 15.87 0.16
N ASP A 10 -1.50 16.31 0.98
CA ASP A 10 -1.33 16.48 2.43
C ASP A 10 -2.14 15.51 3.30
N ASP A 11 -2.73 14.45 2.71
CA ASP A 11 -3.53 13.45 3.45
C ASP A 11 -2.76 12.16 3.77
N TYR A 12 -3.23 11.42 4.77
CA TYR A 12 -2.60 10.21 5.31
C TYR A 12 -3.60 9.06 5.42
N GLY A 13 -3.11 7.84 5.72
CA GLY A 13 -3.98 6.68 5.94
C GLY A 13 -4.67 6.15 4.67
N GLY A 14 -4.28 6.63 3.49
CA GLY A 14 -4.84 6.19 2.21
C GLY A 14 -6.23 6.73 1.90
N HIS A 15 -6.70 7.72 2.67
CA HIS A 15 -7.88 8.48 2.32
C HIS A 15 -7.66 9.27 1.03
N GLY A 16 -8.72 9.41 0.22
CA GLY A 16 -8.67 10.09 -1.07
C GLY A 16 -7.80 9.41 -2.14
N ILE A 17 -7.23 8.22 -1.91
CA ILE A 17 -6.44 7.54 -2.95
C ILE A 17 -7.35 6.84 -3.94
N TYR A 18 -7.22 7.19 -5.23
CA TYR A 18 -7.92 6.52 -6.32
C TYR A 18 -6.93 5.71 -7.16
N ILE A 19 -7.12 4.38 -7.18
CA ILE A 19 -6.27 3.45 -7.92
C ILE A 19 -6.92 3.14 -9.26
N GLY A 20 -6.37 3.67 -10.36
CA GLY A 20 -7.05 3.62 -11.65
C GLY A 20 -7.36 2.20 -12.13
N TRP A 21 -6.46 1.24 -11.96
CA TRP A 21 -6.70 -0.14 -12.39
C TRP A 21 -7.67 -0.93 -11.49
N ALA A 22 -7.99 -0.44 -10.30
CA ALA A 22 -8.92 -1.08 -9.37
C ALA A 22 -10.35 -0.54 -9.48
N LEU A 23 -10.54 0.57 -10.20
CA LEU A 23 -11.82 1.24 -10.37
C LEU A 23 -12.43 0.96 -11.75
N PRO A 24 -13.77 0.94 -11.88
CA PRO A 24 -14.45 1.09 -13.16
C PRO A 24 -14.09 2.41 -13.84
N GLU A 25 -14.22 2.48 -15.16
CA GLU A 25 -13.93 3.69 -15.94
C GLU A 25 -14.77 4.90 -15.51
N THR A 26 -16.06 4.68 -15.24
CA THR A 26 -16.97 5.73 -14.79
C THR A 26 -16.58 6.32 -13.43
N GLU A 27 -16.12 5.49 -12.50
CA GLU A 27 -15.68 5.92 -11.18
C GLU A 27 -14.33 6.64 -11.24
N TRP A 28 -13.45 6.23 -12.15
CA TRP A 28 -12.19 6.91 -12.40
C TRP A 28 -12.38 8.32 -12.98
N GLU A 29 -13.29 8.49 -13.93
CA GLU A 29 -13.65 9.81 -14.46
C GLU A 29 -14.23 10.73 -13.38
N GLU A 30 -15.05 10.19 -12.47
CA GLU A 30 -15.56 10.96 -11.34
C GLU A 30 -14.46 11.33 -10.35
N ALA A 31 -13.53 10.41 -10.06
CA ALA A 31 -12.37 10.68 -9.23
C ALA A 31 -11.50 11.81 -9.77
N ILE A 32 -11.32 11.90 -11.10
CA ILE A 32 -10.61 13.02 -11.72
C ILE A 32 -11.35 14.34 -11.45
N LYS A 33 -12.68 14.38 -11.57
CA LYS A 33 -13.45 15.59 -11.29
C LYS A 33 -13.33 16.01 -9.83
N VAL A 34 -13.43 15.07 -8.89
CA VAL A 34 -13.23 15.32 -7.46
C VAL A 34 -11.84 15.92 -7.23
N ALA A 35 -10.79 15.30 -7.78
CA ALA A 35 -9.42 15.77 -7.65
C ALA A 35 -9.19 17.17 -8.24
N LEU A 36 -9.83 17.49 -9.37
CA LEU A 36 -9.76 18.81 -9.99
C LEU A 36 -10.52 19.89 -9.20
N VAL A 37 -11.64 19.54 -8.57
CA VAL A 37 -12.42 20.46 -7.73
C VAL A 37 -11.69 20.75 -6.42
N ASP A 38 -11.11 19.72 -5.80
CA ASP A 38 -10.31 19.88 -4.58
C ASP A 38 -9.02 20.67 -4.86
N GLY A 39 -8.34 20.37 -5.97
CA GLY A 39 -7.15 21.09 -6.42
C GLY A 39 -5.86 20.67 -5.71
N ASP A 40 -5.93 19.81 -4.69
CA ASP A 40 -4.79 19.31 -3.90
C ASP A 40 -4.45 17.84 -4.17
N TYR A 41 -4.31 17.49 -5.45
CA TYR A 41 -3.99 16.12 -5.87
C TYR A 41 -2.74 16.06 -6.75
N LEU A 42 -2.00 14.97 -6.60
CA LEU A 42 -0.96 14.53 -7.54
C LEU A 42 -1.39 13.31 -8.34
N VAL A 43 -0.77 13.14 -9.50
CA VAL A 43 -0.88 11.93 -10.32
C VAL A 43 0.43 11.16 -10.23
N GLN A 44 0.34 9.89 -9.90
CA GLN A 44 1.49 8.99 -9.85
C GLN A 44 1.34 7.88 -10.90
N GLU A 45 2.41 7.59 -11.64
CA GLU A 45 2.47 6.38 -12.46
C GLU A 45 2.54 5.13 -11.55
N ARG A 46 1.87 4.06 -11.97
CA ARG A 46 1.83 2.78 -11.27
C ARG A 46 3.24 2.24 -11.10
N VAL A 47 3.64 2.07 -9.84
CA VAL A 47 4.84 1.33 -9.47
C VAL A 47 4.47 -0.13 -9.30
N LYS A 48 5.31 -1.04 -9.82
CA LYS A 48 5.14 -2.47 -9.57
C LYS A 48 5.47 -2.75 -8.11
N THR A 49 4.48 -3.13 -7.34
CA THR A 49 4.64 -3.50 -5.94
C THR A 49 5.00 -4.98 -5.80
N SER A 50 5.71 -5.33 -4.72
CA SER A 50 6.03 -6.72 -4.41
C SER A 50 4.79 -7.41 -3.84
N LYS A 51 4.54 -8.64 -4.30
CA LYS A 51 3.52 -9.53 -3.73
C LYS A 51 4.14 -10.88 -3.44
N GLU A 52 3.97 -11.36 -2.21
CA GLU A 52 4.53 -12.63 -1.76
C GLU A 52 3.51 -13.40 -0.93
N LYS A 53 3.71 -14.72 -0.78
CA LYS A 53 2.78 -15.57 -0.02
C LYS A 53 3.17 -15.60 1.45
N PHE A 54 2.23 -15.27 2.33
CA PHE A 54 2.39 -15.34 3.79
C PHE A 54 1.34 -16.27 4.42
N PRO A 55 1.67 -16.93 5.54
CA PRO A 55 0.70 -17.69 6.31
C PRO A 55 -0.30 -16.73 6.97
N MET A 56 -1.58 -16.88 6.65
CA MET A 56 -2.69 -16.08 7.20
C MET A 56 -3.75 -17.02 7.79
N LEU A 57 -4.41 -16.58 8.86
CA LEU A 57 -5.59 -17.26 9.40
C LEU A 57 -6.84 -16.71 8.72
N ASP A 58 -7.77 -17.60 8.35
CA ASP A 58 -9.12 -17.22 7.95
C ASP A 58 -10.03 -16.96 9.17
N GLU A 59 -11.27 -16.55 8.91
CA GLU A 59 -12.26 -16.24 9.95
C GLU A 59 -12.59 -17.45 10.84
N GLU A 60 -12.40 -18.67 10.32
CA GLU A 60 -12.58 -19.92 11.05
C GLU A 60 -11.31 -20.41 11.76
N GLY A 61 -10.21 -19.65 11.70
CA GLY A 61 -8.93 -19.97 12.34
C GLY A 61 -8.11 -21.04 11.63
N ARG A 62 -8.41 -21.38 10.38
CA ARG A 62 -7.57 -22.25 9.55
C ARG A 62 -6.48 -21.42 8.90
N TRP A 63 -5.27 -21.97 8.80
CA TRP A 63 -4.17 -21.26 8.14
C TRP A 63 -4.09 -21.62 6.65
N GLN A 64 -3.72 -20.64 5.83
CA GLN A 64 -3.40 -20.82 4.42
C GLN A 64 -2.32 -19.82 3.96
N MET A 65 -1.61 -20.16 2.89
CA MET A 65 -0.64 -19.25 2.27
C MET A 65 -1.37 -18.31 1.30
N VAL A 66 -1.52 -17.04 1.67
CA VAL A 66 -2.23 -16.03 0.87
C VAL A 66 -1.22 -15.05 0.28
N GLU A 67 -1.43 -14.66 -0.97
CA GLU A 67 -0.66 -13.59 -1.59
C GLU A 67 -0.98 -12.26 -0.93
N GLN A 68 0.04 -11.55 -0.48
CA GLN A 68 -0.06 -10.26 0.19
C GLN A 68 0.82 -9.25 -0.54
N LEU A 69 0.30 -8.03 -0.68
CA LEU A 69 1.12 -6.85 -0.96
C LEU A 69 2.15 -6.70 0.16
N VAL A 70 3.42 -6.52 -0.20
CA VAL A 70 4.52 -6.30 0.76
C VAL A 70 4.97 -4.86 0.64
N ASP A 71 4.80 -4.11 1.73
CA ASP A 71 5.25 -2.73 1.86
C ASP A 71 6.32 -2.64 2.94
N LEU A 72 7.56 -2.35 2.53
CA LEU A 72 8.71 -2.25 3.43
C LEU A 72 8.94 -0.77 3.78
N ASP A 73 8.96 -0.48 5.07
CA ASP A 73 9.06 0.88 5.60
C ASP A 73 10.36 1.04 6.42
N PRO A 74 11.47 1.50 5.81
CA PRO A 74 12.68 1.84 6.54
C PRO A 74 12.46 3.01 7.50
N LEU A 75 12.97 2.87 8.72
CA LEU A 75 12.99 3.92 9.74
C LEU A 75 14.33 4.67 9.69
N LEU A 76 14.24 5.98 9.46
CA LEU A 76 15.39 6.88 9.35
C LEU A 76 15.61 7.63 10.67
N PHE A 77 16.84 7.62 11.17
CA PHE A 77 17.32 8.42 12.29
C PHE A 77 18.35 9.41 11.75
N ASN A 78 17.99 10.70 11.69
CA ASN A 78 18.80 11.75 11.07
C ASN A 78 19.24 11.41 9.63
N GLY A 79 18.34 10.81 8.85
CA GLY A 79 18.60 10.39 7.46
C GLY A 79 19.37 9.07 7.32
N ILE A 80 19.72 8.41 8.42
CA ILE A 80 20.40 7.10 8.42
C ILE A 80 19.39 6.00 8.73
N VAL A 81 19.34 4.96 7.91
CA VAL A 81 18.47 3.79 8.16
C VAL A 81 18.96 3.06 9.41
N GLY A 82 18.11 2.99 10.44
CA GLY A 82 18.42 2.28 11.69
C GLY A 82 17.57 1.03 11.91
N SER A 83 16.41 0.92 11.25
CA SER A 83 15.49 -0.21 11.37
C SER A 83 14.52 -0.22 10.18
N ALA A 84 13.62 -1.20 10.12
CA ALA A 84 12.48 -1.21 9.23
C ALA A 84 11.31 -1.98 9.87
N PHE A 85 10.10 -1.68 9.44
CA PHE A 85 8.95 -2.55 9.63
C PHE A 85 8.33 -2.87 8.27
N THR A 86 7.49 -3.90 8.23
CA THR A 86 6.81 -4.31 7.00
C THR A 86 5.32 -4.31 7.25
N ARG A 87 4.55 -3.87 6.27
CA ARG A 87 3.10 -4.00 6.22
C ARG A 87 2.71 -5.00 5.15
N LEU A 88 1.76 -5.86 5.49
CA LEU A 88 1.13 -6.80 4.57
C LEU A 88 -0.31 -6.38 4.32
N SER A 89 -0.81 -6.56 3.09
CA SER A 89 -2.21 -6.30 2.77
C SER A 89 -2.75 -7.25 1.71
N SER A 90 -4.00 -7.69 1.90
CA SER A 90 -4.77 -8.41 0.89
C SER A 90 -5.35 -7.48 -0.19
N SER A 91 -5.28 -6.17 0.00
CA SER A 91 -5.75 -5.16 -0.96
C SER A 91 -4.58 -4.48 -1.69
N GLU A 92 -4.90 -3.57 -2.61
CA GLU A 92 -3.88 -2.74 -3.29
C GLU A 92 -3.33 -1.61 -2.41
N LEU A 93 -3.85 -1.46 -1.18
CA LEU A 93 -3.42 -0.46 -0.21
C LEU A 93 -2.86 -1.14 1.04
N ALA A 94 -1.61 -0.83 1.39
CA ALA A 94 -0.93 -1.39 2.57
C ALA A 94 -1.21 -0.63 3.88
N ASN A 95 -1.99 0.46 3.84
CA ASN A 95 -2.28 1.23 5.05
C ASN A 95 -3.21 0.46 6.00
N VAL A 96 -3.10 0.78 7.30
CA VAL A 96 -3.80 0.05 8.37
C VAL A 96 -5.31 0.25 8.31
N SER A 97 -5.77 1.45 7.96
CA SER A 97 -7.18 1.79 7.75
C SER A 97 -7.85 0.98 6.64
N SER A 98 -7.07 0.50 5.66
CA SER A 98 -7.54 -0.34 4.55
C SER A 98 -7.33 -1.84 4.79
N GLY A 99 -7.11 -2.24 6.05
CA GLY A 99 -6.93 -3.65 6.44
C GLY A 99 -5.49 -4.17 6.33
N GLY A 100 -4.51 -3.29 6.08
CA GLY A 100 -3.10 -3.65 6.15
C GLY A 100 -2.65 -3.94 7.60
N GLY A 101 -1.81 -4.95 7.77
CA GLY A 101 -1.28 -5.37 9.08
C GLY A 101 0.23 -5.20 9.15
N MET A 102 0.74 -4.74 10.31
CA MET A 102 2.18 -4.68 10.56
C MET A 102 2.70 -6.06 10.97
N VAL A 103 3.83 -6.46 10.37
CA VAL A 103 4.54 -7.69 10.72
C VAL A 103 5.99 -7.40 11.13
N PRO A 104 6.58 -8.22 12.01
CA PRO A 104 8.00 -8.09 12.36
C PRO A 104 8.89 -8.22 11.13
N THR A 105 9.90 -7.36 11.03
CA THR A 105 10.91 -7.41 9.96
C THR A 105 12.25 -7.78 10.57
N PHE A 106 12.85 -8.88 10.11
CA PHE A 106 14.14 -9.36 10.59
C PHE A 106 15.22 -9.09 9.56
N VAL A 107 16.18 -8.23 9.89
CA VAL A 107 17.38 -8.02 9.08
C VAL A 107 18.38 -9.11 9.42
N ILE A 108 18.56 -10.07 8.50
CA ILE A 108 19.49 -11.18 8.68
C ILE A 108 20.84 -10.89 8.01
N ARG A 109 21.93 -11.30 8.66
CA ARG A 109 23.28 -11.30 8.07
C ARG A 109 23.75 -12.75 7.91
N LYS A 110 24.55 -13.04 6.87
CA LYS A 110 25.26 -14.32 6.78
C LYS A 110 26.10 -14.52 8.03
N LYS A 111 26.05 -15.74 8.57
CA LYS A 111 27.00 -16.18 9.58
C LYS A 111 28.39 -16.22 8.94
N ASP A 112 29.37 -15.63 9.63
CA ASP A 112 30.78 -15.68 9.23
C ASP A 112 31.29 -17.13 9.16
#